data_AF-A0A7C1H5A2-F1
#
_entry.id   AF-A0A7C1H5A2-F1
#
_cell.length_a   1.000
_cell.length_b   1.000
_cell.length_c   1.000
_cell.angle_alpha   90.00
_cell.angle_beta   90.00
_cell.angle_gamma   90.00
#
_symmetry.space_group_name_H-M   'P 1'
#
loop_
_entity.id
_entity.type
_entity.pdbx_description
1 polymer ?
#
loop_
_entity_poly.entity_id
_entity_poly.type
_entity_poly.pdbx_seq_one_letter_code
_entity_poly.pdbx_strand_id
1 'polypeptide(L)'
;MDSVKQIIKKLEQRFPRGDYYLVRLSRSDEMDAAFKRLLAVVDSNANHSANNKLKPGELSDIGWKLGWAPADVPGIFLNERVELEIADALAVKDGEIEALPGQVEIARQLLARLNLSALAQQNSYHLSKGEAKLVWFLCQWVKAPDYLFISDLITYLSPNRVEDILNFLTTHQDNLTNPGTVVIGAADAAQIESIQSLTKNICWKIEPEWSPL
;
A
#
# COMPACT_ATOMS: atom_id res chain seq x y z
N MET A 1 13.55 -2.04 -21.83
CA MET A 1 13.08 -1.97 -20.44
C MET A 1 12.75 -0.52 -20.19
N ASP A 2 11.51 -0.21 -19.83
CA ASP A 2 11.08 1.18 -19.69
C ASP A 2 11.74 1.80 -18.46
N SER A 3 12.08 3.09 -18.55
CA SER A 3 12.55 3.85 -17.41
C SER A 3 11.43 4.02 -16.38
N VAL A 4 11.79 4.21 -15.11
CA VAL A 4 10.76 4.37 -14.06
C VAL A 4 9.85 5.58 -14.31
N LYS A 5 10.38 6.67 -14.89
CA LYS A 5 9.57 7.84 -15.29
C LYS A 5 8.51 7.47 -16.34
N GLN A 6 8.82 6.57 -17.27
CA GLN A 6 7.84 6.08 -18.24
C GLN A 6 6.79 5.19 -17.58
N ILE A 7 7.18 4.34 -16.61
CA ILE A 7 6.24 3.50 -15.86
C ILE A 7 5.25 4.36 -15.07
N ILE A 8 5.72 5.37 -14.33
CA ILE A 8 4.84 6.30 -13.61
C ILE A 8 3.92 7.05 -14.58
N LYS A 9 4.44 7.52 -15.72
CA LYS A 9 3.61 8.21 -16.72
C LYS A 9 2.51 7.30 -17.28
N LYS A 10 2.81 6.03 -17.56
CA LYS A 10 1.81 5.05 -17.98
C LYS A 10 0.77 4.80 -16.89
N LEU A 11 1.20 4.72 -15.63
CA LEU A 11 0.30 4.61 -14.48
C LEU A 11 -0.64 5.81 -14.38
N GLU A 12 -0.12 7.03 -14.53
CA GLU A 12 -0.92 8.26 -14.48
C GLU A 12 -1.92 8.37 -15.64
N GLN A 13 -1.55 7.88 -16.83
CA GLN A 13 -2.43 7.83 -17.99
C GLN A 13 -3.56 6.81 -17.81
N ARG A 14 -3.23 5.67 -17.20
CA ARG A 14 -4.18 4.57 -16.99
C ARG A 14 -5.09 4.80 -15.79
N PHE A 15 -4.52 5.29 -14.70
CA PHE A 15 -5.17 5.57 -13.44
C PHE A 15 -5.03 7.07 -13.14
N PRO A 16 -5.93 7.92 -13.68
CA PRO A 16 -6.04 9.31 -13.28
C PRO A 16 -6.11 9.47 -11.75
N ARG A 17 -5.45 10.53 -11.27
CA ARG A 17 -5.33 10.83 -9.83
C ARG A 17 -6.68 11.17 -9.20
N GLY A 18 -6.85 10.82 -7.92
CA GLY A 18 -8.02 11.18 -7.12
C GLY A 18 -9.19 10.19 -7.19
N ASP A 19 -8.99 9.04 -7.85
CA ASP A 19 -10.02 8.04 -8.09
C ASP A 19 -9.71 6.69 -7.40
N TYR A 20 -10.72 5.83 -7.36
CA TYR A 20 -10.66 4.47 -6.83
C TYR A 20 -10.92 3.47 -7.96
N TYR A 21 -10.02 2.50 -8.13
CA TYR A 21 -10.09 1.51 -9.19
C TYR A 21 -10.19 0.09 -8.65
N LEU A 22 -11.07 -0.72 -9.24
CA LEU A 22 -11.01 -2.17 -9.15
C LEU A 22 -10.50 -2.71 -10.47
N VAL A 23 -9.41 -3.48 -10.41
CA VAL A 23 -8.79 -4.08 -11.59
C VAL A 23 -8.96 -5.58 -11.52
N ARG A 24 -9.55 -6.16 -12.57
CA ARG A 24 -9.61 -7.61 -12.69
C ARG A 24 -8.21 -8.15 -12.99
N LEU A 25 -7.78 -9.14 -12.22
CA LEU A 25 -6.53 -9.85 -12.43
C LEU A 25 -6.81 -11.15 -13.18
N SER A 26 -6.00 -11.45 -14.20
CA SER A 26 -6.12 -12.75 -14.88
C SER A 26 -5.48 -13.87 -14.05
N ARG A 27 -4.50 -13.52 -13.20
CA ARG A 27 -3.94 -14.36 -12.12
C ARG A 27 -3.72 -13.51 -10.87
N SER A 28 -3.96 -14.08 -9.68
CA SER A 28 -3.89 -13.35 -8.40
C SER A 28 -2.52 -12.75 -8.09
N ASP A 29 -1.44 -13.24 -8.70
CA ASP A 29 -0.07 -12.79 -8.49
C ASP A 29 0.39 -11.70 -9.47
N GLU A 30 -0.44 -11.27 -10.42
CA GLU A 30 0.01 -10.42 -11.53
C GLU A 30 0.42 -9.02 -11.13
N MET A 31 -0.34 -8.42 -10.22
CA MET A 31 0.02 -7.12 -9.66
C MET A 31 1.30 -7.25 -8.82
N ASP A 32 1.41 -8.29 -7.98
CA ASP A 32 2.62 -8.55 -7.20
C ASP A 32 3.86 -8.75 -8.08
N ALA A 33 3.73 -9.51 -9.17
CA ALA A 33 4.81 -9.73 -10.12
C ALA A 33 5.20 -8.45 -10.87
N ALA A 34 4.25 -7.56 -11.16
CA ALA A 34 4.54 -6.25 -11.74
C ALA A 34 5.32 -5.36 -10.77
N PHE A 35 4.89 -5.28 -9.49
CA PHE A 35 5.59 -4.49 -8.47
C PHE A 35 6.99 -5.04 -8.16
N LYS A 36 7.16 -6.37 -8.05
CA LYS A 36 8.49 -6.98 -7.88
C LYS A 36 9.44 -6.64 -9.03
N ARG A 37 8.94 -6.64 -10.28
CA ARG A 37 9.74 -6.22 -11.44
C ARG A 37 10.09 -4.74 -11.39
N LEU A 38 9.15 -3.88 -11.00
CA LEU A 38 9.40 -2.46 -10.82
C LEU A 38 10.49 -2.21 -9.76
N LEU A 39 10.39 -2.87 -8.61
CA LEU A 39 11.40 -2.78 -7.54
C LEU A 39 12.77 -3.26 -8.03
N ALA A 40 12.83 -4.37 -8.78
CA ALA A 40 14.09 -4.83 -9.37
C ALA A 40 14.71 -3.83 -10.36
N VAL A 41 13.89 -3.09 -11.12
CA VAL A 41 14.36 -1.99 -11.99
C VAL A 41 14.89 -0.82 -11.16
N VAL A 42 14.22 -0.48 -10.07
CA VAL A 42 14.65 0.57 -9.12
C VAL A 42 16.00 0.18 -8.50
N ASP A 43 16.13 -1.04 -7.97
CA ASP A 43 17.35 -1.55 -7.33
C ASP A 43 18.53 -1.68 -8.30
N SER A 44 18.28 -2.20 -9.50
CA SER A 44 19.33 -2.30 -10.53
C SER A 44 19.81 -0.92 -10.96
N ASN A 45 18.92 0.07 -11.07
CA ASN A 45 19.31 1.46 -11.33
C ASN A 45 20.08 2.09 -10.15
N ALA A 46 19.73 1.77 -8.90
CA ALA A 46 20.49 2.20 -7.71
C ALA A 46 21.92 1.66 -7.76
N ASN A 47 22.08 0.38 -8.08
CA ASN A 47 23.38 -0.29 -8.16
C ASN A 47 24.20 0.17 -9.38
N HIS A 48 23.57 0.48 -10.52
CA HIS A 48 24.26 1.05 -11.68
C HIS A 48 24.57 2.56 -11.52
N SER A 49 23.87 3.26 -10.61
CA SER A 49 24.13 4.66 -10.28
C SER A 49 25.44 4.90 -9.53
N ALA A 50 26.14 3.84 -9.10
CA ALA A 50 27.54 3.96 -8.71
C ALA A 50 28.43 4.51 -9.85
N ASN A 51 27.98 4.41 -11.12
CA ASN A 51 28.67 4.95 -12.30
C ASN A 51 27.84 5.94 -13.15
N ASN A 52 26.56 6.22 -12.85
CA ASN A 52 25.76 7.17 -13.64
C ASN A 52 24.65 7.87 -12.83
N LYS A 53 24.82 9.18 -12.61
CA LYS A 53 23.86 10.31 -12.48
C LYS A 53 22.43 10.15 -11.92
N LEU A 54 21.98 9.06 -11.31
CA LEU A 54 20.75 9.11 -10.50
C LEU A 54 21.12 9.72 -9.15
N LYS A 55 20.54 10.88 -8.84
CA LYS A 55 20.76 11.47 -7.52
C LYS A 55 20.10 10.55 -6.47
N PRO A 56 20.73 10.34 -5.30
CA PRO A 56 20.19 9.50 -4.22
C PRO A 56 18.72 9.75 -3.82
N GLY A 57 18.12 10.90 -4.20
CA GLY A 57 16.70 11.20 -3.99
C GLY A 57 15.72 10.80 -5.12
N GLU A 58 16.17 10.53 -6.36
CA GLU A 58 15.24 10.20 -7.46
C GLU A 58 14.61 8.80 -7.30
N LEU A 59 15.30 7.87 -6.62
CA LEU A 59 14.78 6.53 -6.33
C LEU A 59 13.87 6.52 -5.11
N SER A 60 14.13 7.37 -4.10
CA SER A 60 13.22 7.57 -2.98
C SER A 60 11.89 8.14 -3.47
N ASP A 61 11.91 9.09 -4.41
CA ASP A 61 10.70 9.73 -4.96
C ASP A 61 9.71 8.73 -5.57
N ILE A 62 10.18 7.61 -6.13
CA ILE A 62 9.32 6.58 -6.71
C ILE A 62 8.65 5.76 -5.60
N GLY A 63 9.43 5.32 -4.60
CA GLY A 63 8.90 4.58 -3.45
C GLY A 63 7.92 5.41 -2.62
N TRP A 64 8.08 6.74 -2.62
CA TRP A 64 7.12 7.66 -1.99
C TRP A 64 5.83 7.84 -2.79
N LYS A 65 5.92 7.82 -4.13
CA LYS A 65 4.74 7.97 -5.00
C LYS A 65 3.91 6.70 -5.10
N LEU A 66 4.50 5.53 -4.87
CA LEU A 66 3.86 4.24 -5.06
C LEU A 66 3.89 3.43 -3.75
N GLY A 67 2.74 3.34 -3.08
CA GLY A 67 2.51 2.36 -2.02
C GLY A 67 2.04 1.04 -2.59
N TRP A 68 2.47 -0.06 -2.00
CA TRP A 68 2.09 -1.40 -2.44
C TRP A 68 1.85 -2.34 -1.26
N ALA A 69 0.65 -2.91 -1.21
CA ALA A 69 0.24 -3.97 -0.31
C ALA A 69 0.07 -5.29 -1.09
N PRO A 70 1.03 -6.23 -0.98
CA PRO A 70 0.97 -7.48 -1.71
C PRO A 70 -0.14 -8.41 -1.22
N ALA A 71 -0.45 -9.44 -2.02
CA ALA A 71 -1.39 -10.47 -1.61
C ALA A 71 -0.88 -11.26 -0.39
N ASP A 72 0.40 -11.65 -0.40
CA ASP A 72 1.12 -12.29 0.70
C ASP A 72 2.26 -11.36 1.15
N VAL A 73 2.12 -10.80 2.36
CA VAL A 73 3.13 -9.90 2.93
C VAL A 73 4.37 -10.72 3.29
N PRO A 74 5.58 -10.26 2.92
CA PRO A 74 6.81 -11.01 3.14
C PRO A 74 7.15 -11.29 4.63
N GLY A 75 6.38 -10.74 5.58
CA GLY A 75 6.56 -10.96 7.01
C GLY A 75 7.81 -10.31 7.61
N ILE A 76 8.53 -9.49 6.83
CA ILE A 76 9.73 -8.80 7.27
C ILE A 76 9.32 -7.46 7.88
N PHE A 77 9.19 -7.46 9.20
CA PHE A 77 9.05 -6.29 10.05
C PHE A 77 10.41 -5.99 10.70
N LEU A 78 10.79 -4.72 10.77
CA LEU A 78 12.10 -4.27 11.26
C LEU A 78 12.09 -3.95 12.76
N ASN A 79 10.92 -3.67 13.30
CA ASN A 79 10.65 -3.31 14.67
C ASN A 79 10.04 -4.47 15.42
N GLU A 80 10.40 -4.58 16.70
CA GLU A 80 9.78 -5.56 17.57
C GLU A 80 8.31 -5.25 17.81
N ARG A 81 7.87 -3.99 17.83
CA ARG A 81 6.48 -3.62 18.16
C ARG A 81 5.71 -3.13 16.94
N VAL A 82 4.47 -3.56 16.82
CA VAL A 82 3.58 -3.19 15.70
C VAL A 82 3.39 -1.68 15.56
N GLU A 83 3.18 -0.96 16.65
CA GLU A 83 2.99 0.49 16.57
C GLU A 83 4.24 1.21 16.03
N LEU A 84 5.43 0.66 16.28
CA LEU A 84 6.68 1.24 15.79
C LEU A 84 6.86 1.03 14.28
N GLU A 85 6.37 -0.08 13.72
CA GLU A 85 6.37 -0.28 12.26
C GLU A 85 5.64 0.84 11.53
N ILE A 86 4.47 1.22 12.05
CA ILE A 86 3.63 2.25 11.46
C ILE A 86 4.21 3.63 11.76
N ALA A 87 4.70 3.84 12.98
CA ALA A 87 5.29 5.11 13.38
C ALA A 87 6.58 5.42 12.61
N ASP A 88 7.43 4.42 12.35
CA ASP A 88 8.63 4.60 11.53
C ASP A 88 8.25 4.88 10.08
N ALA A 89 7.25 4.20 9.51
CA ALA A 89 6.78 4.53 8.17
C ALA A 89 6.28 5.99 8.05
N LEU A 90 5.69 6.53 9.12
CA LEU A 90 5.29 7.93 9.23
C LEU A 90 6.49 8.87 9.43
N ALA A 91 7.46 8.49 10.28
CA ALA A 91 8.69 9.23 10.51
C ALA A 91 9.47 9.45 9.21
N VAL A 92 9.67 8.38 8.45
CA VAL A 92 10.42 8.46 7.19
C VAL A 92 9.68 9.34 6.17
N LYS A 93 8.33 9.34 6.14
CA LYS A 93 7.55 10.29 5.33
C LYS A 93 7.81 11.74 5.73
N ASP A 94 7.87 12.01 7.03
CA ASP A 94 8.10 13.36 7.57
C ASP A 94 9.58 13.80 7.45
N GLY A 95 10.45 12.94 6.90
CA GLY A 95 11.88 13.20 6.75
C GLY A 95 12.69 12.95 8.03
N GLU A 96 12.08 12.29 9.02
CA GLU A 96 12.69 11.94 10.28
C GLU A 96 13.40 10.57 10.20
N ILE A 97 14.47 10.44 10.97
CA ILE A 97 15.28 9.20 11.02
C ILE A 97 14.61 8.17 11.95
N GLU A 98 13.91 8.62 12.99
CA GLU A 98 13.29 7.79 14.01
C GLU A 98 11.89 8.32 14.37
N ALA A 99 11.00 7.42 14.79
CA ALA A 99 9.66 7.80 15.22
C ALA A 99 9.66 8.66 16.50
N LEU A 100 9.01 9.82 16.42
CA LEU A 100 8.72 10.70 17.55
C LEU A 100 7.50 10.21 18.34
N PRO A 101 7.36 10.57 19.63
CA PRO A 101 6.22 10.16 20.46
C PRO A 101 4.85 10.47 19.85
N GLY A 102 4.72 11.60 19.13
CA GLY A 102 3.49 11.97 18.44
C GLY A 102 3.13 11.00 17.30
N GLN A 103 4.11 10.49 16.56
CA GLN A 103 3.90 9.52 15.47
C GLN A 103 3.50 8.15 16.01
N VAL A 104 4.05 7.74 17.16
CA VAL A 104 3.63 6.52 17.88
C VAL A 104 2.16 6.63 18.31
N GLU A 105 1.74 7.79 18.79
CA GLU A 105 0.34 8.01 19.17
C GLU A 105 -0.59 7.96 17.96
N ILE A 106 -0.20 8.55 16.82
CA ILE A 106 -0.93 8.43 15.56
C ILE A 106 -1.03 6.95 15.14
N ALA A 107 0.07 6.20 15.21
CA ALA A 107 0.07 4.77 14.89
C ALA A 107 -0.95 3.97 15.74
N ARG A 108 -1.03 4.24 17.04
CA ARG A 108 -2.04 3.63 17.93
C ARG A 108 -3.47 3.99 17.54
N GLN A 109 -3.72 5.25 17.18
CA GLN A 109 -5.04 5.70 16.72
C GLN A 109 -5.45 4.99 15.42
N LEU A 110 -4.50 4.80 14.50
CA LEU A 110 -4.74 4.05 13.26
C LEU A 110 -5.04 2.57 13.52
N LEU A 111 -4.27 1.93 14.40
CA LEU A 111 -4.55 0.56 14.84
C LEU A 111 -5.93 0.45 15.47
N ALA A 112 -6.30 1.40 16.34
CA ALA A 112 -7.62 1.40 16.97
C ALA A 112 -8.76 1.50 15.96
N ARG A 113 -8.61 2.31 14.91
CA ARG A 113 -9.61 2.45 13.83
C ARG A 113 -9.84 1.15 13.05
N LEU A 114 -8.82 0.31 12.91
CA LEU A 114 -8.96 -1.01 12.32
C LEU A 114 -9.25 -2.10 13.37
N ASN A 115 -9.65 -1.74 14.60
CA ASN A 115 -9.88 -2.69 15.70
C ASN A 115 -8.67 -3.61 15.94
N LEU A 116 -7.46 -3.03 15.96
CA LEU A 116 -6.16 -3.69 16.17
C LEU A 116 -5.41 -3.14 17.39
N SER A 117 -6.06 -2.40 18.30
CA SER A 117 -5.39 -1.81 19.47
C SER A 117 -4.62 -2.82 20.31
N ALA A 118 -5.13 -4.05 20.41
CA ALA A 118 -4.48 -5.13 21.16
C ALA A 118 -3.10 -5.52 20.59
N LEU A 119 -2.86 -5.25 19.30
CA LEU A 119 -1.62 -5.59 18.61
C LEU A 119 -0.52 -4.54 18.82
N ALA A 120 -0.85 -3.33 19.29
CA ALA A 120 0.08 -2.19 19.28
C ALA A 120 1.44 -2.49 19.94
N GLN A 121 1.42 -3.16 21.11
CA GLN A 121 2.62 -3.57 21.85
C GLN A 121 3.05 -5.02 21.55
N GLN A 122 2.32 -5.74 20.71
CA GLN A 122 2.64 -7.13 20.38
C GLN A 122 3.91 -7.18 19.55
N ASN A 123 4.65 -8.29 19.69
CA ASN A 123 5.79 -8.54 18.85
C ASN A 123 5.36 -8.75 17.38
N SER A 124 5.87 -7.95 16.45
CA SER A 124 5.51 -7.98 15.02
C SER A 124 5.81 -9.34 14.35
N TYR A 125 6.78 -10.10 14.86
CA TYR A 125 7.12 -11.44 14.39
C TYR A 125 6.06 -12.51 14.71
N HIS A 126 5.10 -12.19 15.60
CA HIS A 126 4.04 -13.11 16.02
C HIS A 126 2.69 -12.80 15.39
N LEU A 127 2.64 -11.89 14.41
CA LEU A 127 1.41 -11.59 13.70
C LEU A 127 0.98 -12.76 12.82
N SER A 128 -0.32 -13.05 12.83
CA SER A 128 -0.93 -13.88 11.80
C SER A 128 -0.80 -13.20 10.44
N LYS A 129 -0.96 -13.97 9.35
CA LYS A 129 -0.87 -13.42 7.98
C LYS A 129 -1.86 -12.27 7.73
N GLY A 130 -3.08 -12.37 8.27
CA GLY A 130 -4.09 -11.32 8.15
C GLY A 130 -3.71 -10.05 8.93
N GLU A 131 -3.18 -10.20 10.14
CA GLU A 131 -2.71 -9.07 10.95
C GLU A 131 -1.50 -8.39 10.30
N ALA A 132 -0.52 -9.17 9.83
CA ALA A 132 0.63 -8.67 9.09
C ALA A 132 0.20 -7.86 7.85
N LYS A 133 -0.85 -8.31 7.15
CA LYS A 133 -1.42 -7.60 6.01
C LYS A 133 -2.04 -6.26 6.38
N LEU A 134 -2.80 -6.21 7.48
CA LEU A 134 -3.39 -4.97 7.98
C LEU A 134 -2.33 -3.98 8.46
N VAL A 135 -1.31 -4.46 9.17
CA VAL A 135 -0.18 -3.63 9.61
C VAL A 135 0.59 -3.09 8.42
N TRP A 136 0.91 -3.94 7.44
CA TRP A 136 1.58 -3.51 6.21
C TRP A 136 0.75 -2.48 5.44
N PHE A 137 -0.56 -2.69 5.31
CA PHE A 137 -1.47 -1.72 4.73
C PHE A 137 -1.36 -0.35 5.43
N LEU A 138 -1.40 -0.31 6.77
CA LEU A 138 -1.23 0.93 7.52
C LEU A 138 0.14 1.57 7.25
N CYS A 139 1.22 0.80 7.21
CA CYS A 139 2.56 1.30 6.88
C CYS A 139 2.62 1.91 5.47
N GLN A 140 1.91 1.37 4.49
CA GLN A 140 1.84 1.98 3.15
C GLN A 140 0.91 3.19 3.12
N TRP A 141 -0.17 3.16 3.88
CA TRP A 141 -1.16 4.23 3.96
C TRP A 141 -0.57 5.51 4.54
N VAL A 142 0.14 5.43 5.68
CA VAL A 142 0.67 6.61 6.38
C VAL A 142 1.65 7.41 5.54
N LYS A 143 2.34 6.73 4.60
CA LYS A 143 3.23 7.35 3.60
C LYS A 143 2.49 8.30 2.64
N ALA A 144 1.16 8.21 2.57
CA ALA A 144 0.30 9.01 1.70
C ALA A 144 0.77 9.02 0.23
N PRO A 145 0.97 7.86 -0.40
CA PRO A 145 1.50 7.81 -1.76
C PRO A 145 0.51 8.40 -2.77
N ASP A 146 1.04 8.89 -3.91
CA ASP A 146 0.23 9.31 -5.06
C ASP A 146 -0.68 8.17 -5.54
N TYR A 147 -0.18 6.94 -5.44
CA TYR A 147 -0.89 5.70 -5.77
C TYR A 147 -0.67 4.63 -4.71
N LEU A 148 -1.75 4.05 -4.20
CA LEU A 148 -1.74 2.87 -3.34
C LEU A 148 -2.31 1.67 -4.10
N PHE A 149 -1.48 0.66 -4.31
CA PHE A 149 -1.86 -0.60 -4.95
C PHE A 149 -2.06 -1.70 -3.91
N ILE A 150 -3.19 -2.40 -3.99
CA ILE A 150 -3.52 -3.54 -3.14
C ILE A 150 -3.76 -4.73 -4.06
N SER A 151 -2.82 -5.66 -4.15
CA SER A 151 -2.86 -6.73 -5.17
C SER A 151 -4.03 -7.68 -5.01
N ASP A 152 -4.38 -8.01 -3.77
CA ASP A 152 -5.55 -8.82 -3.44
C ASP A 152 -5.99 -8.40 -2.04
N LEU A 153 -7.22 -7.91 -1.90
CA LEU A 153 -7.73 -7.46 -0.62
C LEU A 153 -8.24 -8.61 0.26
N ILE A 154 -8.67 -9.72 -0.33
CA ILE A 154 -9.42 -10.77 0.37
C ILE A 154 -8.48 -11.82 0.97
N THR A 155 -7.37 -12.13 0.30
CA THR A 155 -6.43 -13.15 0.79
C THR A 155 -5.97 -12.87 2.22
N TYR A 156 -6.19 -13.84 3.11
CA TYR A 156 -5.94 -13.82 4.57
C TYR A 156 -6.83 -12.93 5.43
N LEU A 157 -7.85 -12.28 4.87
CA LEU A 157 -8.76 -11.40 5.60
C LEU A 157 -10.18 -11.98 5.63
N SER A 158 -10.84 -11.83 6.79
CA SER A 158 -12.27 -12.12 6.88
C SER A 158 -13.09 -11.03 6.19
N PRO A 159 -14.35 -11.28 5.80
CA PRO A 159 -15.20 -10.26 5.19
C PRO A 159 -15.30 -8.97 6.02
N ASN A 160 -15.40 -9.08 7.35
CA ASN A 160 -15.44 -7.91 8.23
C ASN A 160 -14.13 -7.11 8.19
N ARG A 161 -12.97 -7.78 8.05
CA ARG A 161 -11.67 -7.08 7.93
C ARG A 161 -11.50 -6.41 6.57
N VAL A 162 -12.04 -7.00 5.52
CA VAL A 162 -12.13 -6.37 4.20
C VAL A 162 -12.98 -5.10 4.31
N GLU A 163 -14.15 -5.19 4.93
CA GLU A 163 -15.03 -4.03 5.17
C GLU A 163 -14.36 -2.95 6.03
N ASP A 164 -13.63 -3.33 7.10
CA ASP A 164 -12.84 -2.40 7.92
C ASP A 164 -11.86 -1.58 7.06
N ILE A 165 -11.08 -2.24 6.18
CA ILE A 165 -10.15 -1.55 5.26
C ILE A 165 -10.91 -0.62 4.32
N LEU A 166 -11.99 -1.10 3.72
CA LEU A 166 -12.75 -0.33 2.75
C LEU A 166 -13.41 0.92 3.37
N ASN A 167 -13.93 0.81 4.59
CA ASN A 167 -14.42 1.95 5.38
C ASN A 167 -13.27 2.90 5.77
N PHE A 168 -12.10 2.35 6.07
CA PHE A 168 -10.92 3.13 6.36
C PHE A 168 -10.48 3.98 5.15
N LEU A 169 -10.52 3.43 3.92
CA LEU A 169 -10.18 4.14 2.68
C LEU A 169 -11.06 5.37 2.38
N THR A 170 -12.28 5.41 2.93
CA THR A 170 -13.29 6.45 2.63
C THR A 170 -13.43 7.51 3.71
N THR A 171 -12.91 7.25 4.90
CA THR A 171 -13.06 8.15 6.03
C THR A 171 -11.90 9.15 6.04
N HIS A 172 -12.22 10.43 5.82
CA HIS A 172 -11.23 11.52 5.90
C HIS A 172 -10.57 11.56 7.28
N GLN A 173 -9.30 11.96 7.34
CA GLN A 173 -8.57 12.12 8.59
C GLN A 173 -8.02 13.54 8.69
N ASP A 174 -8.40 14.28 9.73
CA ASP A 174 -7.97 15.68 9.88
C ASP A 174 -6.44 15.84 10.01
N ASN A 175 -5.76 14.76 10.44
CA ASN A 175 -4.32 14.77 10.72
C ASN A 175 -3.47 13.96 9.74
N LEU A 176 -4.08 13.33 8.72
CA LEU A 176 -3.36 12.49 7.76
C LEU A 176 -3.89 12.71 6.34
N THR A 177 -2.97 12.97 5.42
CA THR A 177 -3.27 12.97 3.99
C THR A 177 -3.57 11.54 3.54
N ASN A 178 -4.73 11.34 2.92
CA ASN A 178 -5.06 10.08 2.27
C ASN A 178 -4.17 9.88 1.02
N PRO A 179 -3.90 8.63 0.59
CA PRO A 179 -3.32 8.35 -0.72
C PRO A 179 -4.14 9.02 -1.83
N GLY A 180 -3.45 9.44 -2.90
CA GLY A 180 -4.10 10.15 -4.00
C GLY A 180 -5.05 9.26 -4.81
N THR A 181 -4.59 8.07 -5.18
CA THR A 181 -5.33 7.11 -6.01
C THR A 181 -5.22 5.73 -5.39
N VAL A 182 -6.32 4.97 -5.33
CA VAL A 182 -6.30 3.61 -4.80
C VAL A 182 -6.68 2.63 -5.90
N VAL A 183 -5.85 1.60 -6.08
CA VAL A 183 -6.05 0.56 -7.09
C VAL A 183 -6.04 -0.79 -6.40
N ILE A 184 -7.15 -1.53 -6.49
CA ILE A 184 -7.30 -2.84 -5.86
C ILE A 184 -7.43 -3.91 -6.95
N GLY A 185 -6.59 -4.94 -6.86
CA GLY A 185 -6.70 -6.16 -7.66
C GLY A 185 -7.81 -7.07 -7.13
N ALA A 186 -8.63 -7.57 -8.03
CA ALA A 186 -9.68 -8.55 -7.77
C ALA A 186 -9.52 -9.72 -8.75
N ALA A 187 -9.52 -10.95 -8.24
CA ALA A 187 -9.24 -12.14 -9.05
C ALA A 187 -10.36 -12.44 -10.06
N ASP A 188 -11.60 -12.05 -9.78
CA ASP A 188 -12.75 -12.33 -10.65
C ASP A 188 -13.90 -11.32 -10.47
N ALA A 189 -14.95 -11.50 -11.28
CA ALA A 189 -16.14 -10.65 -11.25
C ALA A 189 -16.92 -10.75 -9.92
N ALA A 190 -16.93 -11.92 -9.27
CA ALA A 190 -17.63 -12.10 -8.00
C ALA A 190 -16.94 -11.33 -6.87
N GLN A 191 -15.60 -11.27 -6.88
CA GLN A 191 -14.84 -10.44 -5.95
C GLN A 191 -15.10 -8.94 -6.20
N ILE A 192 -15.17 -8.51 -7.46
CA ILE A 192 -15.52 -7.12 -7.81
C ILE A 192 -16.91 -6.77 -7.25
N GLU A 193 -17.91 -7.62 -7.52
CA GLU A 193 -19.28 -7.44 -7.00
C GLU A 193 -19.31 -7.39 -5.47
N SER A 194 -18.56 -8.28 -4.81
CA SER A 194 -18.43 -8.31 -3.36
C SER A 194 -17.86 -7.00 -2.82
N ILE A 195 -16.73 -6.53 -3.35
CA ILE A 195 -16.11 -5.27 -2.93
C ILE A 195 -17.07 -4.09 -3.16
N GLN A 196 -17.69 -4.00 -4.34
CA GLN A 196 -18.66 -2.93 -4.64
C GLN A 196 -19.86 -2.94 -3.68
N SER A 197 -20.35 -4.13 -3.31
CA SER A 197 -21.48 -4.25 -2.39
C SER A 197 -21.18 -3.73 -0.98
N LEU A 198 -19.92 -3.88 -0.53
CA LEU A 198 -19.42 -3.40 0.75
C LEU A 198 -19.10 -1.90 0.74
N THR A 199 -19.04 -1.25 -0.42
CA THR A 199 -18.56 0.14 -0.58
C THR A 199 -19.49 1.00 -1.41
N LYS A 200 -20.75 1.06 -1.01
CA LYS A 200 -21.78 1.84 -1.70
C LYS A 200 -21.46 3.33 -1.85
N ASN A 201 -20.56 3.86 -1.03
CA ASN A 201 -20.17 5.26 -1.03
C ASN A 201 -18.92 5.55 -1.90
N ILE A 202 -18.29 4.52 -2.48
CA ILE A 202 -17.13 4.68 -3.37
C ILE A 202 -17.58 4.55 -4.81
N CYS A 203 -17.26 5.55 -5.64
CA CYS A 203 -17.41 5.44 -7.08
C CYS A 203 -16.21 4.68 -7.67
N TRP A 204 -16.31 3.35 -7.74
CA TRP A 204 -15.27 2.51 -8.34
C TRP A 204 -15.27 2.62 -9.85
N LYS A 205 -14.11 2.92 -10.42
CA LYS A 205 -13.83 2.71 -11.84
C LYS A 205 -13.37 1.27 -12.04
N ILE A 206 -14.03 0.56 -12.95
CA ILE A 206 -13.74 -0.85 -13.21
C ILE A 206 -12.80 -0.96 -14.41
N GLU A 207 -11.65 -1.55 -14.17
CA GLU A 207 -10.66 -1.87 -15.20
C GLU A 207 -10.76 -3.35 -15.55
N PRO A 208 -11.02 -3.67 -16.84
CA PRO A 208 -11.42 -5.02 -17.24
C PRO A 208 -10.30 -6.06 -17.12
N GLU A 209 -9.04 -5.64 -17.13
CA GLU A 209 -7.88 -6.52 -17.03
C GLU A 209 -6.63 -5.76 -16.61
N TRP A 210 -5.84 -6.32 -15.68
CA TRP A 210 -4.49 -5.83 -15.40
C TRP A 210 -3.57 -6.16 -16.57
N SER A 211 -2.98 -5.12 -17.17
CA SER A 211 -1.91 -5.28 -18.14
C SER A 211 -0.61 -4.87 -17.45
N PRO A 212 0.46 -5.67 -17.54
CA PRO A 212 1.74 -5.33 -16.95
C PRO A 212 2.24 -3.97 -17.47
N LEU A 213 2.86 -3.22 -16.55
CA LEU A 213 3.42 -1.87 -16.76
C LEU A 213 4.61 -1.85 -17.72
#